data_AF-A0A0Q6SH07-F1
#
_entry.id   AF-A0A0Q6SH07-F1
#
_cell.length_a   1.000
_cell.length_b   1.000
_cell.length_c   1.000
_cell.angle_alpha   90.00
_cell.angle_beta   90.00
_cell.angle_gamma   90.00
#
_symmetry.space_group_name_H-M   'P 1'
#
loop_
_entity.id
_entity.type
_entity.pdbx_description
1 polymer ?
#
loop_
_entity_poly.entity_id
_entity_poly.type
_entity_poly.pdbx_seq_one_letter_code
_entity_poly.pdbx_strand_id
1 'polypeptide(L)'
;MTAAQNRNGRWPVLLGIVIGIYAVAAWLLVMKLPVKDGNRDWFASLIPGGWMAWTFPTAMFFLTIFLLLALMAVWEYARPGGNPRVGILRFETTRGDRLFVSLLGSAFINLAWLGLVGTGQWWALALSLVYAIGVFKLV
;
A
#
# COMPACT_ATOMS: atom_id res chain seq x y z
N MET A 1 27.64 -29.09 -12.56
CA MET A 1 26.64 -29.13 -11.46
C MET A 1 25.57 -28.09 -11.76
N THR A 2 24.48 -28.53 -12.38
CA THR A 2 23.34 -27.70 -12.78
C THR A 2 22.52 -27.34 -11.55
N ALA A 3 22.63 -26.09 -11.08
CA ALA A 3 21.71 -25.58 -10.07
C ALA A 3 20.30 -25.62 -10.66
N ALA A 4 19.47 -26.54 -10.17
CA ALA A 4 18.07 -26.63 -10.52
C ALA A 4 17.42 -25.27 -10.21
N GLN A 5 17.15 -24.50 -11.27
CA GLN A 5 16.27 -23.34 -11.24
C GLN A 5 14.89 -23.85 -10.81
N ASN A 6 14.66 -23.87 -9.51
CA ASN A 6 13.40 -24.28 -8.93
C ASN A 6 12.35 -23.21 -9.32
N ARG A 7 11.72 -23.40 -10.47
CA ARG A 7 10.59 -22.61 -10.96
C ARG A 7 9.39 -22.88 -10.04
N ASN A 8 9.45 -22.36 -8.82
CA ASN A 8 8.38 -22.52 -7.84
C ASN A 8 7.16 -21.71 -8.32
N GLY A 9 6.22 -22.38 -8.98
CA GLY A 9 4.89 -21.86 -9.34
C GLY A 9 3.98 -21.55 -8.15
N ARG A 10 4.56 -21.38 -6.94
CA ARG A 10 3.86 -21.10 -5.67
C ARG A 10 3.73 -19.61 -5.39
N TRP A 11 4.33 -18.74 -6.20
CA TRP A 11 4.19 -17.29 -6.05
C TRP A 11 2.73 -16.79 -6.18
N PRO A 12 1.83 -17.36 -7.02
CA PRO A 12 0.43 -16.95 -7.04
C PRO A 12 -0.28 -17.32 -5.74
N VAL A 13 0.12 -18.42 -5.11
CA VAL A 13 -0.39 -18.85 -3.80
C VAL A 13 0.05 -17.88 -2.72
N LEU A 14 1.31 -17.44 -2.72
CA LEU A 14 1.81 -16.43 -1.78
C LEU A 14 1.11 -15.08 -1.96
N LEU A 15 0.87 -14.65 -3.20
CA LEU A 15 0.06 -13.45 -3.47
C LEU A 15 -1.37 -13.61 -2.95
N GLY A 16 -2.00 -14.76 -3.22
CA GLY A 16 -3.34 -15.07 -2.74
C GLY A 16 -3.42 -15.08 -1.21
N ILE A 17 -2.41 -15.60 -0.53
CA ILE A 17 -2.31 -15.56 0.94
C ILE A 17 -2.17 -14.12 1.44
N VAL A 18 -1.29 -13.32 0.86
CA VAL A 18 -1.10 -11.91 1.27
C VAL A 18 -2.38 -11.09 1.08
N ILE A 19 -3.06 -11.25 -0.06
CA ILE A 19 -4.34 -10.59 -0.33
C ILE A 19 -5.42 -11.11 0.63
N GLY A 20 -5.45 -12.42 0.89
CA GLY A 20 -6.39 -13.03 1.83
C GLY A 20 -6.20 -12.53 3.27
N ILE A 21 -4.95 -12.46 3.74
CA ILE A 21 -4.61 -11.90 5.07
C ILE A 21 -5.05 -10.45 5.15
N TYR A 22 -4.81 -9.65 4.12
CA TYR A 22 -5.27 -8.26 4.08
C TYR A 22 -6.79 -8.15 4.11
N ALA A 23 -7.50 -8.95 3.32
CA ALA A 23 -8.96 -8.96 3.31
C ALA A 23 -9.54 -9.34 4.68
N VAL A 24 -8.96 -10.35 5.32
CA VAL A 24 -9.34 -10.77 6.68
C VAL A 24 -9.02 -9.68 7.71
N ALA A 25 -7.84 -9.07 7.66
CA ALA A 25 -7.46 -7.99 8.56
C ALA A 25 -8.36 -6.76 8.40
N ALA A 26 -8.67 -6.38 7.17
CA ALA A 26 -9.60 -5.29 6.86
C ALA A 26 -11.02 -5.63 7.36
N TRP A 27 -11.48 -6.86 7.15
CA TRP A 27 -12.77 -7.32 7.66
C TRP A 27 -12.83 -7.29 9.18
N LEU A 28 -11.79 -7.79 9.86
CA LEU A 28 -11.69 -7.77 11.32
C LEU A 28 -11.67 -6.35 11.86
N LEU A 29 -10.96 -5.43 11.21
CA LEU A 29 -11.01 -4.02 11.54
C LEU A 29 -12.42 -3.48 11.41
N VAL A 30 -13.11 -3.76 10.29
CA VAL A 30 -14.49 -3.33 10.05
C VAL A 30 -15.45 -3.82 11.14
N MET A 31 -15.25 -5.04 11.62
CA MET A 31 -16.05 -5.64 12.70
C MET A 31 -15.74 -5.06 14.09
N LYS A 32 -14.57 -4.44 14.26
CA LYS A 32 -14.14 -3.79 15.50
C LYS A 32 -14.49 -2.31 15.57
N LEU A 33 -15.16 -1.74 14.55
CA LEU A 33 -15.56 -0.33 14.63
C LEU A 33 -16.51 -0.12 15.81
N PRO A 34 -16.27 0.91 16.64
CA PRO A 34 -17.21 1.30 17.68
C PRO A 34 -18.54 1.72 17.05
N VAL A 35 -19.64 1.23 17.62
CA VAL A 35 -21.00 1.58 17.22
C VAL A 35 -21.53 2.56 18.26
N LYS A 36 -21.93 3.74 17.82
CA LYS A 36 -22.53 4.77 18.66
C LYS A 36 -23.92 5.10 18.11
N ASP A 37 -24.93 5.08 18.98
CA ASP A 37 -26.33 5.37 18.63
C ASP A 37 -26.90 4.50 17.49
N GLY A 38 -26.46 3.24 17.42
CA GLY A 38 -26.87 2.30 16.38
C GLY A 38 -26.19 2.49 15.02
N ASN A 39 -25.35 3.52 14.86
CA ASN A 39 -24.55 3.74 13.65
C ASN A 39 -23.07 3.44 13.88
N ARG A 40 -22.39 2.95 12.85
CA ARG A 40 -20.97 2.62 12.91
C ARG A 40 -20.16 3.90 12.80
N ASP A 41 -19.37 4.23 13.82
CA ASP A 41 -18.57 5.44 13.83
C ASP A 41 -17.20 5.19 13.16
N TRP A 42 -17.08 5.69 11.93
CA TRP A 42 -15.89 5.51 11.09
C TRP A 42 -14.69 6.34 11.53
N PHE A 43 -14.89 7.39 12.31
CA PHE A 43 -13.82 8.31 12.71
C PHE A 43 -13.48 8.22 14.20
N ALA A 44 -14.29 7.50 14.98
CA ALA A 44 -13.96 7.18 16.36
C ALA A 44 -12.66 6.37 16.47
N SER A 45 -11.97 6.57 17.60
CA SER A 45 -10.77 5.81 17.90
C SER A 45 -11.11 4.38 18.30
N LEU A 46 -10.44 3.41 17.69
CA LEU A 46 -10.52 1.98 17.98
C LEU A 46 -9.92 1.61 19.35
N ILE A 47 -8.99 2.42 19.88
CA ILE A 47 -8.31 2.16 21.15
C ILE A 47 -8.49 3.39 22.05
N PRO A 48 -9.48 3.38 22.95
CA PRO A 48 -9.65 4.44 23.93
C PRO A 48 -8.40 4.55 24.82
N GLY A 49 -7.79 5.74 24.88
CA GLY A 49 -6.58 5.98 25.68
C GLY A 49 -5.26 5.57 25.02
N GLY A 50 -5.28 5.21 23.73
CA GLY A 50 -4.07 4.97 22.95
C GLY A 50 -3.24 6.25 22.76
N TRP A 51 -1.92 6.09 22.63
CA TRP A 51 -0.98 7.21 22.40
C TRP A 51 -1.23 7.98 21.10
N MET A 52 -1.84 7.31 20.12
CA MET A 52 -2.24 7.89 18.84
C MET A 52 -3.74 7.64 18.65
N ALA A 53 -4.44 8.60 18.08
CA ALA A 53 -5.84 8.44 17.69
C ALA A 53 -5.94 7.41 16.55
N TRP A 54 -5.98 6.13 16.92
CA TRP A 54 -6.15 5.01 15.99
C TRP A 54 -7.58 5.02 15.47
N THR A 55 -7.83 5.75 14.40
CA THR A 55 -9.12 5.75 13.68
C THR A 55 -9.13 4.68 12.60
N PHE A 56 -10.32 4.31 12.09
CA PHE A 56 -10.41 3.35 11.00
C PHE A 56 -9.63 3.78 9.74
N PRO A 57 -9.72 5.04 9.26
CA PRO A 57 -8.90 5.52 8.15
C PRO A 57 -7.39 5.37 8.40
N THR A 58 -6.92 5.69 9.61
CA THR A 58 -5.50 5.57 9.97
C THR A 58 -5.05 4.11 10.01
N ALA A 59 -5.85 3.22 10.61
CA ALA A 59 -5.56 1.79 10.65
C ALA A 59 -5.52 1.18 9.24
N MET A 60 -6.47 1.54 8.37
CA MET A 60 -6.49 1.10 6.96
C MET A 60 -5.29 1.62 6.18
N PHE A 61 -4.83 2.85 6.42
CA PHE A 61 -3.64 3.40 5.80
C PHE A 61 -2.39 2.57 6.12
N PHE A 62 -2.12 2.30 7.39
CA PHE A 62 -0.97 1.47 7.80
C PHE A 62 -1.11 0.02 7.31
N LEU A 63 -2.31 -0.55 7.38
CA LEU A 63 -2.56 -1.89 6.86
C LEU A 63 -2.27 -1.98 5.36
N THR A 64 -2.62 -0.93 4.60
CA THR A 64 -2.32 -0.84 3.16
C THR A 64 -0.81 -0.74 2.91
N ILE A 65 -0.08 0.03 3.73
CA ILE A 65 1.39 0.07 3.64
C ILE A 65 1.99 -1.32 3.88
N PHE A 66 1.55 -2.02 4.93
CA PHE A 66 2.00 -3.39 5.20
C PHE A 66 1.67 -4.35 4.04
N LEU A 67 0.49 -4.23 3.44
CA LEU A 67 0.13 -5.00 2.24
C LEU A 67 1.10 -4.72 1.09
N LEU A 68 1.40 -3.45 0.80
CA LEU A 68 2.31 -3.08 -0.28
C LEU A 68 3.73 -3.61 -0.04
N LEU A 69 4.21 -3.55 1.20
CA LEU A 69 5.50 -4.14 1.59
C LEU A 69 5.49 -5.67 1.44
N ALA A 70 4.42 -6.34 1.86
CA ALA A 70 4.28 -7.80 1.71
C ALA A 70 4.20 -8.21 0.23
N LEU A 71 3.47 -7.46 -0.60
CA LEU A 71 3.43 -7.66 -2.05
C LEU A 71 4.82 -7.54 -2.67
N MET A 72 5.62 -6.56 -2.23
CA MET A 72 7.01 -6.42 -2.68
C MET A 72 7.87 -7.61 -2.27
N ALA A 73 7.72 -8.12 -1.05
CA ALA A 73 8.43 -9.31 -0.61
C ALA A 73 8.07 -10.55 -1.45
N VAL A 74 6.78 -10.73 -1.75
CA VAL A 74 6.31 -11.83 -2.62
C VAL A 74 6.81 -11.64 -4.06
N TRP A 75 6.85 -10.40 -4.55
CA TRP A 75 7.35 -10.08 -5.89
C TRP A 75 8.84 -10.40 -6.04
N GLU A 76 9.65 -10.04 -5.04
CA GLU A 76 11.08 -10.36 -5.03
C GLU A 76 11.32 -11.87 -4.95
N TYR A 77 10.50 -12.59 -4.17
CA TYR A 77 10.50 -14.05 -4.12
C TYR A 77 10.12 -14.69 -5.48
N ALA A 78 9.16 -14.12 -6.19
CA ALA A 78 8.66 -14.64 -7.48
C ALA A 78 9.64 -14.41 -8.64
N ARG A 79 10.32 -13.26 -8.64
CA ARG A 79 11.23 -12.81 -9.69
C ARG A 79 12.51 -12.27 -9.05
N PRO A 80 13.37 -13.15 -8.51
CA PRO A 80 14.67 -12.75 -7.97
C PRO A 80 15.48 -12.11 -9.10
N GLY A 81 15.84 -10.85 -8.91
CA GLY A 81 16.45 -10.05 -9.97
C GLY A 81 16.10 -8.58 -9.84
N GLY A 82 16.49 -7.99 -8.71
CA GLY A 82 16.63 -6.55 -8.54
C GLY A 82 17.78 -6.00 -9.39
N ASN A 83 17.81 -6.29 -10.69
CA ASN A 83 18.82 -5.71 -11.57
C ASN A 83 18.57 -4.19 -11.60
N PRO A 84 19.53 -3.37 -11.15
CA PRO A 84 19.36 -1.93 -11.12
C PRO A 84 19.03 -1.44 -12.53
N ARG A 85 17.91 -0.72 -12.66
CA ARG A 85 17.54 -0.08 -13.92
C ARG A 85 17.72 1.42 -13.73
N VAL A 86 18.53 2.00 -14.59
CA VAL A 86 18.71 3.45 -14.64
C VAL A 86 17.44 4.03 -15.26
N GLY A 87 16.59 4.61 -14.41
CA GLY A 87 15.38 5.31 -14.85
C GLY A 87 15.68 6.75 -15.27
N ILE A 88 14.63 7.52 -15.58
CA ILE A 88 14.72 8.93 -16.00
C ILE A 88 15.47 9.83 -15.00
N LEU A 89 15.48 9.49 -13.71
CA LEU A 89 16.19 10.22 -12.65
C LEU A 89 17.70 9.97 -12.62
N ARG A 90 18.26 9.17 -13.55
CA ARG A 90 19.70 8.84 -13.70
C ARG A 90 20.38 8.16 -12.49
N PHE A 91 19.65 7.88 -11.41
CA PHE A 91 20.10 7.01 -10.34
C PHE A 91 19.62 5.57 -10.54
N GLU A 92 20.39 4.62 -10.02
CA GLU A 92 19.99 3.22 -9.95
C GLU A 92 18.76 3.10 -9.06
N THR A 93 17.60 2.81 -9.66
CA THR A 93 16.35 2.59 -8.90
C THR A 93 16.06 1.11 -8.87
N THR A 94 15.99 0.55 -7.67
CA THR A 94 15.46 -0.80 -7.46
C THR A 94 13.94 -0.77 -7.63
N ARG A 95 13.32 -1.96 -7.68
CA ARG A 95 11.85 -2.06 -7.70
C ARG A 95 11.23 -1.48 -6.42
N GLY A 96 11.92 -1.62 -5.29
CA GLY A 96 11.58 -1.03 -3.99
C GLY A 96 11.48 0.48 -4.07
N ASP A 97 12.48 1.12 -4.68
CA ASP A 97 12.58 2.57 -4.77
C ASP A 97 11.46 3.15 -5.64
N ARG A 98 11.03 2.44 -6.70
CA ARG A 98 9.90 2.87 -7.55
C ARG A 98 8.57 2.86 -6.80
N LEU A 99 8.33 1.83 -5.99
CA LEU A 99 7.14 1.77 -5.13
C LEU A 99 7.18 2.88 -4.07
N PHE A 100 8.33 3.10 -3.43
CA PHE A 100 8.50 4.17 -2.45
C PHE A 100 8.25 5.56 -3.06
N VAL A 101 8.83 5.84 -4.23
CA VAL A 101 8.61 7.12 -4.95
C VAL A 101 7.14 7.29 -5.34
N SER A 102 6.47 6.22 -5.77
CA SER A 102 5.04 6.28 -6.09
C SER A 102 4.18 6.59 -4.85
N LEU A 103 4.52 6.04 -3.69
CA LEU A 103 3.83 6.31 -2.42
C LEU A 103 4.10 7.72 -1.92
N LEU A 104 5.36 8.15 -1.98
CA LEU A 104 5.78 9.49 -1.58
C LEU A 104 5.09 10.55 -2.43
N GLY A 105 5.11 10.41 -3.76
CA GLY A 105 4.42 11.32 -4.67
C GLY A 105 2.90 11.31 -4.48
N SER A 106 2.30 10.14 -4.22
CA SER A 106 0.87 10.03 -3.88
C SER A 106 0.51 10.77 -2.59
N ALA A 107 1.38 10.72 -1.57
CA ALA A 107 1.20 11.46 -0.33
C ALA A 107 1.25 12.98 -0.59
N PHE A 108 2.22 13.46 -1.37
CA PHE A 108 2.28 14.88 -1.75
C PHE A 108 1.07 15.34 -2.55
N ILE A 109 0.56 14.52 -3.49
CA ILE A 109 -0.66 14.84 -4.26
C ILE A 109 -1.86 14.99 -3.31
N ASN A 110 -2.03 14.07 -2.35
CA ASN A 110 -3.13 14.15 -1.39
C ASN A 110 -3.01 15.36 -0.45
N LEU A 111 -1.80 15.69 0.01
CA LEU A 111 -1.56 16.87 0.84
C LEU A 111 -1.78 18.18 0.05
N ALA A 112 -1.30 18.24 -1.19
CA ALA A 112 -1.51 19.40 -2.06
C ALA A 112 -3.00 19.61 -2.36
N TRP A 113 -3.75 18.54 -2.59
CA TRP A 113 -5.20 18.62 -2.80
C TRP A 113 -5.93 19.12 -1.55
N LEU A 114 -5.56 18.61 -0.37
CA LEU A 114 -6.14 19.04 0.89
C LEU A 114 -5.87 20.53 1.16
N GLY A 115 -4.68 21.02 0.81
CA GLY A 115 -4.30 22.43 0.96
C GLY A 115 -4.90 23.38 -0.07
N LEU A 116 -5.22 22.92 -1.28
CA LEU A 116 -5.65 23.78 -2.40
C LEU A 116 -7.13 23.66 -2.78
N VAL A 117 -7.70 22.47 -2.67
CA VAL A 117 -9.06 22.17 -3.20
C VAL A 117 -10.05 21.90 -2.07
N GLY A 118 -9.67 21.11 -1.07
CA GLY A 118 -10.50 20.83 0.10
C GLY A 118 -10.58 19.35 0.48
N THR A 119 -11.58 19.00 1.29
CA THR A 119 -11.67 17.71 2.00
C THR A 119 -12.11 16.51 1.14
N GLY A 120 -12.54 16.76 -0.10
CA GLY A 120 -12.97 15.72 -1.04
C GLY A 120 -11.80 14.94 -1.64
N GLN A 121 -11.22 14.01 -0.87
CA GLN A 121 -10.01 13.28 -1.27
C GLN A 121 -10.20 12.23 -2.38
N TRP A 122 -11.43 11.87 -2.75
CA TRP A 122 -11.68 10.84 -3.77
C TRP A 122 -11.02 11.15 -5.11
N TRP A 123 -11.00 12.42 -5.50
CA TRP A 123 -10.32 12.88 -6.72
C TRP A 123 -8.80 12.87 -6.58
N ALA A 124 -8.28 13.22 -5.40
CA ALA A 124 -6.86 13.13 -5.09
C ALA A 124 -6.35 11.67 -5.14
N LEU A 125 -7.16 10.72 -4.65
CA LEU A 125 -6.86 9.29 -4.73
C LEU A 125 -6.83 8.80 -6.18
N ALA A 126 -7.82 9.16 -7.00
CA ALA A 126 -7.82 8.81 -8.42
C ALA A 126 -6.58 9.38 -9.15
N LEU A 127 -6.22 10.63 -8.88
CA LEU A 127 -5.03 11.27 -9.44
C LEU A 127 -3.73 10.56 -9.01
N SER A 128 -3.66 10.16 -7.74
CA SER A 128 -2.51 9.44 -7.19
C SER A 128 -2.31 8.06 -7.81
N LEU A 129 -3.40 7.35 -8.15
CA LEU A 129 -3.34 6.08 -8.88
C LEU A 129 -2.77 6.27 -10.29
N VAL A 130 -3.21 7.30 -11.01
CA VAL A 130 -2.68 7.64 -12.33
C VAL A 130 -1.19 7.97 -12.25
N TYR A 131 -0.78 8.77 -11.25
CA TYR A 131 0.63 9.09 -11.00
C TYR A 131 1.45 7.84 -10.72
N ALA A 132 0.98 6.94 -9.84
CA ALA A 132 1.68 5.70 -9.52
C ALA A 132 1.88 4.82 -10.76
N ILE A 133 0.85 4.67 -11.61
CA ILE A 133 0.96 3.94 -12.89
C ILE A 133 2.00 4.60 -13.80
N GLY A 134 2.03 5.94 -13.86
CA GLY A 134 3.04 6.70 -14.60
C GLY A 134 4.46 6.40 -14.12
N VAL A 135 4.69 6.40 -12.80
CA VAL A 135 6.00 6.09 -12.21
C VAL A 135 6.45 4.68 -12.56
N PHE A 136 5.56 3.68 -12.47
CA PHE A 136 5.91 2.29 -12.84
C PHE A 136 6.19 2.10 -14.33
N LYS A 137 5.66 2.96 -15.21
CA LYS A 137 5.94 2.92 -16.65
C LYS A 137 7.19 3.70 -17.05
N LEU A 138 7.45 4.82 -16.39
CA LEU A 138 8.47 5.79 -16.82
C LEU A 138 9.80 5.66 -16.08
N VAL A 139 9.79 5.15 -14.85
CA VAL A 139 11.00 4.88 -14.06
C VAL A 139 11.35 3.43 -14.23
#